data_AF-A0AAF0JF38-F1
#
_entry.id   AF-A0AAF0JF38-F1
#
_cell.length_a   1.000
_cell.length_b   1.000
_cell.length_c   1.000
_cell.angle_alpha   90.00
_cell.angle_beta   90.00
_cell.angle_gamma   90.00
#
_symmetry.space_group_name_H-M   'P 1'
#
loop_
_entity.id
_entity.type
_entity.pdbx_description
1 polymer ?
#
loop_
_entity_poly.entity_id
_entity_poly.type
_entity_poly.pdbx_seq_one_letter_code
_entity_poly.pdbx_strand_id
1 'polypeptide(L)'
;MNETVPSDSAQLAQAVPLTHDALSMLPDILDNYTYFSASNLDLGNDLGSYPLEAMSDPSSDLSQQVPLCNNSATIPTPLDLSSAYPSVFASFMSNPLAEGFPPSFSAQLFHPPGDPPVVDQPCTSNANQPGLSSLDNACHDADLNLLMQQTGVCTAQEPSQESPTTDARYAVQIPLSLSAPVIHARTNPYVDLGAHLRLYGMEAEAQEFTLSQTTCDFVLTAFLTMYAAPGTTSLAEVSNAGEILMLQMEQVVSAHDLEIQVQLASLASQRFAKNNRVPIPSELRVSWRYSLNQPTNSTSVPPFPSHFLAVCKRSCMPLEDEVRTVEAPCFIVPIHWIVYVLQCAHLPMPHNATDGIPVMECAVPFPQHWSLIHRWLYTRDPGKLLAALLPSGTLRALRASEKESLAQAAVSALTALSLETLLRTLLKIRATYHNGCSVGLYAESFWATLSRAWDMTVCALIIRRGRANNAPYDPHPTS
;
A
#
# COMPACT_ATOMS: atom_id res chain seq x y z
N MET A 1 12.77 37.73 63.05
CA MET A 1 12.23 36.38 62.78
C MET A 1 11.84 36.39 61.32
N ASN A 2 12.65 35.71 60.51
CA ASN A 2 12.47 35.54 59.07
C ASN A 2 11.41 34.46 58.82
N GLU A 3 10.46 34.72 57.93
CA GLU A 3 9.77 33.64 57.21
C GLU A 3 9.99 33.84 55.71
N THR A 4 10.84 32.95 55.19
CA THR A 4 11.17 32.71 53.80
C THR A 4 10.09 31.86 53.15
N VAL A 5 9.53 32.35 52.04
CA VAL A 5 8.69 31.59 51.11
C VAL A 5 9.61 30.87 50.11
N PRO A 6 9.43 29.56 49.84
CA PRO A 6 10.19 28.90 48.78
C PRO A 6 9.50 29.12 47.42
N SER A 7 10.26 29.67 46.48
CA SER A 7 9.98 29.68 45.05
C SER A 7 10.82 28.59 44.38
N ASP A 8 10.17 27.55 43.86
CA ASP A 8 10.71 26.50 43.01
C ASP A 8 9.55 26.07 42.09
N SER A 9 9.65 25.82 40.79
CA SER A 9 10.77 25.80 39.85
C SER A 9 10.16 25.80 38.45
N ALA A 10 10.45 26.80 37.63
CA ALA A 10 10.17 26.79 36.20
C ALA A 10 11.30 26.03 35.49
N GLN A 11 11.05 24.80 35.06
CA GLN A 11 11.93 24.10 34.12
C GLN A 11 11.56 24.52 32.69
N LEU A 12 12.26 25.53 32.18
CA LEU A 12 12.35 25.78 30.75
C LEU A 12 13.15 24.64 30.11
N ALA A 13 12.55 23.97 29.13
CA ALA A 13 13.25 23.15 28.16
C ALA A 13 14.26 24.02 27.40
N GLN A 14 15.55 23.86 27.70
CA GLN A 14 16.61 24.42 26.89
C GLN A 14 16.71 23.60 25.60
N ALA A 15 16.29 24.20 24.49
CA ALA A 15 16.63 23.68 23.17
C ALA A 15 18.15 23.70 23.02
N VAL A 16 18.77 22.54 22.89
CA VAL A 16 20.17 22.40 22.54
C VAL A 16 20.34 22.97 21.13
N PRO A 17 21.15 24.03 20.92
CA PRO A 17 21.41 24.52 19.57
C PRO A 17 22.19 23.44 18.82
N LEU A 18 21.55 22.82 17.83
CA LEU A 18 22.22 21.98 16.85
C LEU A 18 23.28 22.84 16.16
N THR A 19 24.55 22.51 16.39
CA THR A 19 25.69 23.20 15.79
C THR A 19 25.66 23.04 14.27
N HIS A 20 26.01 24.10 13.54
CA HIS A 20 26.00 24.15 12.07
C HIS A 20 26.77 22.99 11.39
N ASP A 21 27.74 22.39 12.09
CA ASP A 21 28.48 21.22 11.62
C ASP A 21 27.63 19.93 11.56
N ALA A 22 26.65 19.76 12.45
CA ALA A 22 25.77 18.58 12.44
C ALA A 22 24.85 18.55 11.21
N LEU A 23 24.48 19.73 10.68
CA LEU A 23 23.66 19.85 9.48
C LEU A 23 24.41 19.47 8.20
N SER A 24 25.74 19.57 8.19
CA SER A 24 26.57 19.23 7.01
C SER A 24 26.78 17.73 6.79
N MET A 25 26.56 16.89 7.81
CA MET A 25 26.64 15.41 7.69
C MET A 25 25.27 14.75 7.46
N LEU A 26 24.19 15.54 7.42
CA LEU A 26 22.84 15.05 7.13
C LEU A 26 22.67 14.37 5.78
N PRO A 27 23.29 14.80 4.66
CA PRO A 27 23.01 14.22 3.34
C PRO A 27 23.28 12.71 3.28
N ASP A 28 24.44 12.26 3.77
CA ASP A 28 24.85 10.85 3.69
C ASP A 28 24.01 9.91 4.58
N ILE A 29 23.43 10.44 5.66
CA ILE A 29 22.57 9.68 6.58
C ILE A 29 21.14 9.63 6.04
N LEU A 30 20.66 10.72 5.44
CA LEU A 30 19.32 10.85 4.88
C LEU A 30 19.14 10.15 3.54
N ASP A 31 20.22 9.84 2.80
CA ASP A 31 20.14 9.01 1.60
C ASP A 31 19.53 7.62 1.87
N ASN A 32 19.56 7.14 3.13
CA ASN A 32 18.92 5.89 3.55
C ASN A 32 17.43 6.02 3.89
N TYR A 33 16.92 7.25 4.04
CA TYR A 33 15.52 7.58 4.30
C TYR A 33 14.95 8.33 3.10
N THR A 34 14.54 7.59 2.08
CA THR A 34 13.85 8.23 0.96
C THR A 34 12.39 8.44 1.33
N TYR A 35 11.94 9.69 1.36
CA TYR A 35 10.52 9.99 1.48
C TYR A 35 9.79 9.47 0.23
N PHE A 36 8.70 8.74 0.45
CA PHE A 36 7.91 8.24 -0.66
C PHE A 36 6.99 9.33 -1.21
N SER A 37 7.27 9.78 -2.43
CA SER A 37 6.38 10.64 -3.21
C SER A 37 5.59 9.80 -4.21
N ALA A 38 4.26 9.76 -4.08
CA ALA A 38 3.38 9.04 -5.00
C ALA A 38 3.37 9.70 -6.40
N SER A 39 3.66 11.00 -6.45
CA SER A 39 3.73 11.80 -7.67
C SER A 39 4.97 11.54 -8.54
N ASN A 40 5.99 10.83 -8.05
CA ASN A 40 7.11 10.36 -8.89
C ASN A 40 6.71 9.24 -9.89
N LEU A 41 5.49 8.69 -9.79
CA LEU A 41 4.85 7.89 -10.84
C LEU A 41 4.00 8.80 -11.73
N ASP A 42 4.63 9.77 -12.40
CA ASP A 42 3.97 10.65 -13.37
C ASP A 42 3.60 9.87 -14.65
N LEU A 43 2.56 9.05 -14.53
CA LEU A 43 1.74 8.63 -15.65
C LEU A 43 0.80 9.79 -15.92
N GLY A 44 1.25 10.76 -16.73
CA GLY A 44 0.55 12.03 -16.97
C GLY A 44 -0.97 11.89 -17.07
N ASN A 45 -1.67 12.88 -16.48
CA ASN A 45 -3.12 13.04 -16.27
C ASN A 45 -4.07 12.84 -17.49
N ASP A 46 -3.60 12.28 -18.60
CA ASP A 46 -4.34 12.06 -19.86
C ASP A 46 -4.96 10.66 -19.97
N LEU A 47 -5.43 10.07 -18.86
CA LEU A 47 -6.32 8.91 -18.89
C LEU A 47 -7.77 9.39 -18.86
N GLY A 48 -8.18 10.05 -19.95
CA GLY A 48 -9.57 10.43 -20.19
C GLY A 48 -10.49 9.21 -20.19
N SER A 49 -11.68 9.42 -19.63
CA SER A 49 -12.82 8.52 -19.51
C SER A 49 -13.02 7.64 -20.76
N TYR A 50 -13.06 6.32 -20.57
CA TYR A 50 -13.54 5.40 -21.61
C TYR A 50 -15.07 5.51 -21.74
N PRO A 51 -15.64 5.43 -22.96
CA PRO A 51 -17.07 5.22 -23.14
C PRO A 51 -17.38 3.73 -22.92
N LEU A 52 -18.15 3.44 -21.87
CA LEU A 52 -18.87 2.17 -21.74
C LEU A 52 -20.14 2.26 -22.59
N GLU A 53 -20.17 1.41 -23.62
CA GLU A 53 -21.28 0.92 -24.45
C GLU A 53 -22.60 1.70 -24.51
N ALA A 54 -23.00 1.96 -25.76
CA ALA A 54 -24.31 2.46 -26.15
C ALA A 54 -25.45 1.53 -25.69
N MET A 55 -26.33 2.04 -24.82
CA MET A 55 -27.70 1.59 -24.70
C MET A 55 -28.65 2.77 -24.82
N SER A 56 -29.67 2.56 -25.65
CA SER A 56 -30.63 3.51 -26.19
C SER A 56 -31.47 4.23 -25.13
N ASP A 57 -31.82 5.49 -25.46
CA ASP A 57 -32.83 6.33 -24.80
C ASP A 57 -34.14 5.59 -24.46
N PRO A 58 -34.82 6.02 -23.40
CA PRO A 58 -36.00 6.85 -23.67
C PRO A 58 -36.13 8.09 -22.77
N SER A 59 -36.56 9.17 -23.41
CA SER A 59 -37.17 10.38 -22.86
C SER A 59 -38.32 10.10 -21.87
N SER A 60 -38.44 10.90 -20.80
CA SER A 60 -39.55 11.87 -20.57
C SER A 60 -39.60 12.35 -19.11
N ASP A 61 -39.65 13.68 -18.96
CA ASP A 61 -40.28 14.52 -17.91
C ASP A 61 -40.71 13.93 -16.56
N LEU A 62 -40.31 14.61 -15.47
CA LEU A 62 -41.26 15.27 -14.56
C LEU A 62 -40.53 16.18 -13.55
N SER A 63 -40.94 17.43 -13.52
CA SER A 63 -40.55 18.47 -12.56
C SER A 63 -41.32 18.29 -11.25
N GLN A 64 -40.66 18.34 -10.09
CA GLN A 64 -41.32 18.66 -8.81
C GLN A 64 -40.37 19.38 -7.84
N GLN A 65 -40.78 20.59 -7.43
CA GLN A 65 -40.21 21.40 -6.36
C GLN A 65 -40.74 20.95 -4.99
N VAL A 66 -39.88 20.93 -3.96
CA VAL A 66 -40.26 20.76 -2.54
C VAL A 66 -39.33 21.64 -1.65
N PRO A 67 -39.80 22.17 -0.50
CA PRO A 67 -39.31 23.45 0.04
C PRO A 67 -38.21 23.37 1.11
N LEU A 68 -37.56 24.52 1.34
CA LEU A 68 -36.56 24.79 2.37
C LEU A 68 -37.20 24.85 3.78
N CYS A 69 -36.65 24.08 4.72
CA CYS A 69 -36.85 24.28 6.16
C CYS A 69 -35.51 24.64 6.83
N ASN A 70 -35.44 25.87 7.34
CA ASN A 70 -34.40 26.36 8.24
C ASN A 70 -34.64 25.82 9.65
N ASN A 71 -33.60 25.33 10.33
CA ASN A 71 -33.55 25.32 11.79
C ASN A 71 -32.10 25.55 12.26
N SER A 72 -31.91 26.62 13.03
CA SER A 72 -30.68 26.95 13.73
C SER A 72 -30.68 26.28 15.11
N ALA A 73 -29.56 25.66 15.48
CA ALA A 73 -29.32 25.22 16.86
C ALA A 73 -27.91 25.63 17.32
N THR A 74 -27.87 26.04 18.59
CA THR A 74 -26.81 26.76 19.30
C THR A 74 -25.66 25.86 19.72
N ILE A 75 -24.42 26.37 19.63
CA ILE A 75 -23.15 25.71 19.98
C ILE A 75 -22.78 25.98 21.46
N PRO A 76 -22.35 24.98 22.26
CA PRO A 76 -21.57 25.20 23.48
C PRO A 76 -20.05 25.03 23.27
N THR A 77 -19.29 25.80 24.04
CA THR A 77 -17.82 25.95 24.12
C THR A 77 -17.06 24.75 24.72
N PRO A 78 -15.71 24.67 24.54
CA PRO A 78 -14.99 23.40 24.50
C PRO A 78 -14.38 22.95 25.85
N LEU A 79 -14.23 21.63 25.99
CA LEU A 79 -13.44 20.94 27.02
C LEU A 79 -12.31 20.13 26.37
N ASP A 80 -11.18 20.10 27.09
CA ASP A 80 -9.93 19.32 27.01
C ASP A 80 -9.71 18.28 25.88
N LEU A 81 -8.61 18.45 25.14
CA LEU A 81 -8.17 17.67 23.97
C LEU A 81 -6.91 16.84 24.26
N SER A 82 -7.00 15.77 25.05
CA SER A 82 -5.87 14.81 25.17
C SER A 82 -6.23 13.32 25.18
N SER A 83 -7.51 12.93 24.99
CA SER A 83 -7.87 11.51 24.95
C SER A 83 -9.01 11.13 24.01
N ALA A 84 -9.34 11.97 23.03
CA ALA A 84 -10.42 11.68 22.09
C ALA A 84 -10.03 12.18 20.70
N TYR A 85 -9.59 11.26 19.85
CA TYR A 85 -10.05 11.34 18.47
C TYR A 85 -11.48 10.79 18.51
N PRO A 86 -12.55 11.62 18.58
CA PRO A 86 -13.87 11.09 18.30
C PRO A 86 -13.81 10.44 16.92
N SER A 87 -14.40 9.26 16.76
CA SER A 87 -14.54 8.62 15.46
C SER A 87 -15.17 9.64 14.51
N VAL A 88 -14.33 10.27 13.69
CA VAL A 88 -14.74 11.27 12.72
C VAL A 88 -15.75 10.64 11.74
N PHE A 89 -15.59 9.34 11.54
CA PHE A 89 -16.50 8.48 10.82
C PHE A 89 -17.87 8.35 11.52
N ALA A 90 -17.91 8.16 12.84
CA ALA A 90 -19.16 8.09 13.61
C ALA A 90 -19.97 9.38 13.51
N SER A 91 -19.30 10.53 13.59
CA SER A 91 -19.98 11.83 13.45
C SER A 91 -20.54 12.07 12.06
N PHE A 92 -19.95 11.44 11.03
CA PHE A 92 -20.42 11.52 9.65
C PHE A 92 -21.59 10.56 9.39
N MET A 93 -21.49 9.31 9.85
CA MET A 93 -22.52 8.28 9.69
C MET A 93 -23.76 8.53 10.55
N SER A 94 -23.62 9.27 11.67
CA SER A 94 -24.73 9.63 12.55
C SER A 94 -25.62 10.76 12.01
N ASN A 95 -25.36 11.27 10.80
CA ASN A 95 -26.16 12.34 10.19
C ASN A 95 -27.27 11.74 9.30
N PRO A 96 -28.55 11.74 9.73
CA PRO A 96 -29.63 11.06 9.03
C PRO A 96 -30.09 11.90 7.83
N LEU A 97 -29.40 11.79 6.70
CA LEU A 97 -29.84 12.35 5.40
C LEU A 97 -29.92 11.30 4.28
N ALA A 98 -29.88 10.00 4.61
CA ALA A 98 -30.07 8.91 3.66
C ALA A 98 -31.52 8.37 3.69
N GLU A 99 -32.49 9.17 3.27
CA GLU A 99 -33.79 8.64 2.83
C GLU A 99 -33.71 8.32 1.33
N GLY A 100 -33.73 7.03 0.98
CA GLY A 100 -33.96 6.61 -0.40
C GLY A 100 -33.03 5.55 -0.98
N PHE A 101 -32.81 4.43 -0.29
CA PHE A 101 -32.31 3.20 -0.94
C PHE A 101 -33.34 2.07 -0.79
N PRO A 102 -33.77 1.40 -1.87
CA PRO A 102 -34.62 0.22 -1.75
C PRO A 102 -33.81 -0.96 -1.18
N PRO A 103 -34.34 -1.71 -0.21
CA PRO A 103 -33.69 -2.90 0.32
C PRO A 103 -34.08 -4.11 -0.56
N SER A 104 -33.17 -4.57 -1.41
CA SER A 104 -33.34 -5.89 -2.04
C SER A 104 -32.02 -6.45 -2.58
N PHE A 105 -31.22 -7.01 -1.68
CA PHE A 105 -30.34 -8.13 -2.00
C PHE A 105 -30.56 -9.23 -0.96
N SER A 106 -31.39 -10.22 -1.31
CA SER A 106 -31.47 -11.47 -0.56
C SER A 106 -30.24 -12.31 -0.88
N ALA A 107 -29.28 -12.36 0.03
CA ALA A 107 -28.23 -13.37 0.00
C ALA A 107 -28.86 -14.74 0.34
N GLN A 108 -28.96 -15.64 -0.64
CA GLN A 108 -29.28 -17.04 -0.37
C GLN A 108 -28.12 -17.67 0.39
N LEU A 109 -28.36 -18.02 1.66
CA LEU A 109 -27.46 -18.87 2.45
C LEU A 109 -27.30 -20.23 1.76
N PHE A 110 -26.10 -20.49 1.23
CA PHE A 110 -25.65 -21.86 1.00
C PHE A 110 -25.11 -22.42 2.32
N HIS A 111 -25.75 -23.45 2.85
CA HIS A 111 -25.16 -24.29 3.90
C HIS A 111 -24.09 -25.21 3.29
N PRO A 112 -22.85 -25.23 3.81
CA PRO A 112 -21.92 -26.31 3.49
C PRO A 112 -22.33 -27.61 4.21
N PRO A 113 -22.11 -28.79 3.60
CA PRO A 113 -22.34 -30.07 4.25
C PRO A 113 -21.27 -30.29 5.35
N GLY A 114 -21.72 -30.89 6.45
CA GLY A 114 -21.02 -30.89 7.74
C GLY A 114 -19.62 -31.51 7.77
N ASP A 115 -18.79 -30.89 8.60
CA ASP A 115 -17.45 -31.35 8.95
C ASP A 115 -17.49 -32.54 9.94
N PRO A 116 -16.56 -33.51 9.81
CA PRO A 116 -16.36 -34.57 10.79
C PRO A 116 -15.64 -34.05 12.06
N PRO A 117 -15.72 -34.79 13.19
CA PRO A 117 -15.32 -34.27 14.49
C PRO A 117 -13.81 -34.04 14.62
N VAL A 118 -13.48 -32.86 15.16
CA VAL A 118 -12.13 -32.44 15.56
C VAL A 118 -11.66 -33.28 16.74
N VAL A 119 -10.52 -33.96 16.58
CA VAL A 119 -9.76 -34.59 17.66
C VAL A 119 -8.70 -33.59 18.12
N ASP A 120 -8.81 -33.13 19.36
CA ASP A 120 -7.82 -32.27 20.00
C ASP A 120 -6.49 -33.01 20.18
N GLN A 121 -5.42 -32.49 19.59
CA GLN A 121 -4.04 -32.93 19.83
C GLN A 121 -3.19 -31.72 20.22
N PRO A 122 -2.50 -31.73 21.38
CA PRO A 122 -1.72 -30.58 21.84
C PRO A 122 -0.39 -30.48 21.09
N CYS A 123 -0.13 -29.32 20.49
CA CYS A 123 1.17 -28.99 19.91
C CYS A 123 2.19 -28.65 21.01
N THR A 124 3.20 -29.48 21.18
CA THR A 124 4.43 -29.14 21.89
C THR A 124 5.39 -28.45 20.93
N SER A 125 5.84 -27.25 21.30
CA SER A 125 6.86 -26.47 20.60
C SER A 125 8.25 -27.04 20.87
N ASN A 126 8.98 -27.41 19.82
CA ASN A 126 10.41 -27.66 19.89
C ASN A 126 11.14 -26.70 18.95
N ALA A 127 11.81 -25.71 19.55
CA ALA A 127 12.80 -24.87 18.93
C ALA A 127 14.12 -25.65 18.83
N ASN A 128 14.69 -25.74 17.63
CA ASN A 128 16.13 -25.84 17.37
C ASN A 128 16.38 -25.98 15.86
N GLN A 129 16.94 -24.94 15.22
CA GLN A 129 17.84 -25.12 14.08
C GLN A 129 19.02 -24.15 14.17
N PRO A 130 20.24 -24.59 13.78
CA PRO A 130 21.47 -23.86 14.00
C PRO A 130 21.77 -22.85 12.89
N GLY A 131 22.56 -21.84 13.25
CA GLY A 131 22.91 -20.69 12.43
C GLY A 131 23.79 -20.99 11.22
N LEU A 132 23.66 -20.12 10.21
CA LEU A 132 24.58 -19.97 9.10
C LEU A 132 25.05 -18.51 9.05
N SER A 133 26.36 -18.37 8.98
CA SER A 133 27.14 -17.13 9.05
C SER A 133 27.18 -16.37 7.72
N SER A 134 26.97 -15.06 7.84
CA SER A 134 27.60 -13.91 7.17
C SER A 134 28.36 -14.13 5.85
N LEU A 135 27.85 -13.53 4.77
CA LEU A 135 28.65 -13.04 3.65
C LEU A 135 28.08 -11.66 3.22
N ASP A 136 28.94 -10.64 3.30
CA ASP A 136 28.65 -9.24 2.97
C ASP A 136 28.98 -8.90 1.49
N ASN A 137 28.18 -7.98 0.96
CA ASN A 137 28.42 -6.94 -0.06
C ASN A 137 28.85 -7.29 -1.50
N ALA A 138 27.89 -7.07 -2.43
CA ALA A 138 28.03 -6.21 -3.62
C ALA A 138 26.63 -5.87 -4.17
N CYS A 139 26.18 -4.61 -4.05
CA CYS A 139 24.84 -4.19 -4.43
C CYS A 139 24.87 -3.26 -5.65
N HIS A 140 24.60 -3.85 -6.81
CA HIS A 140 23.81 -3.36 -7.96
C HIS A 140 24.06 -4.39 -9.08
N ASP A 141 22.99 -4.90 -9.71
CA ASP A 141 22.91 -6.03 -10.68
C ASP A 141 22.82 -7.48 -10.16
N ALA A 142 23.25 -7.81 -8.94
CA ALA A 142 23.21 -9.21 -8.44
C ALA A 142 21.81 -9.73 -8.04
N ASP A 143 20.82 -8.86 -7.85
CA ASP A 143 19.48 -9.23 -7.35
C ASP A 143 18.61 -9.96 -8.38
N LEU A 144 18.98 -9.88 -9.67
CA LEU A 144 18.28 -10.55 -10.77
C LEU A 144 18.33 -12.09 -10.65
N ASN A 145 19.47 -12.65 -10.27
CA ASN A 145 19.65 -14.10 -10.20
C ASN A 145 18.99 -14.71 -8.96
N LEU A 146 18.96 -13.97 -7.83
CA LEU A 146 18.34 -14.45 -6.60
C LEU A 146 16.82 -14.51 -6.73
N LEU A 147 16.21 -13.54 -7.44
CA LEU A 147 14.76 -13.51 -7.67
C LEU A 147 14.26 -14.75 -8.42
N MET A 148 15.07 -15.29 -9.33
CA MET A 148 14.67 -16.37 -10.23
C MET A 148 14.88 -17.77 -9.62
N GLN A 149 15.64 -17.91 -8.53
CA GLN A 149 15.93 -19.19 -7.90
C GLN A 149 14.87 -19.66 -6.90
N GLN A 150 13.98 -18.79 -6.40
CA GLN A 150 13.04 -19.13 -5.32
C GLN A 150 11.75 -19.88 -5.73
N THR A 151 11.64 -20.41 -6.95
CA THR A 151 10.47 -21.19 -7.42
C THR A 151 10.79 -22.67 -7.62
N GLY A 152 11.68 -23.24 -6.80
CA GLY A 152 11.97 -24.68 -6.81
C GLY A 152 11.04 -25.44 -5.87
N VAL A 153 10.04 -26.12 -6.42
CA VAL A 153 9.37 -27.23 -5.71
C VAL A 153 10.36 -28.40 -5.67
N CYS A 154 10.87 -28.71 -4.48
CA CYS A 154 11.77 -29.85 -4.27
C CYS A 154 11.03 -31.18 -4.47
N THR A 155 11.17 -31.80 -5.64
CA THR A 155 10.98 -33.25 -5.79
C THR A 155 12.31 -33.94 -5.48
N ALA A 156 12.37 -34.66 -4.36
CA ALA A 156 13.54 -35.44 -3.97
C ALA A 156 13.81 -36.55 -5.00
N GLN A 157 14.94 -36.48 -5.69
CA GLN A 157 15.45 -37.54 -6.54
C GLN A 157 16.90 -37.85 -6.13
N GLU A 158 17.17 -39.13 -5.92
CA GLU A 158 18.39 -39.72 -5.37
C GLU A 158 19.66 -39.37 -6.18
N PRO A 159 20.80 -39.02 -5.54
CA PRO A 159 21.98 -38.57 -6.27
C PRO A 159 22.79 -39.74 -6.80
N SER A 160 22.81 -39.89 -8.13
CA SER A 160 23.84 -40.65 -8.84
C SER A 160 25.08 -39.75 -8.98
N GLN A 161 26.24 -40.24 -8.53
CA GLN A 161 27.52 -39.54 -8.64
C GLN A 161 27.97 -39.43 -10.11
N GLU A 162 27.73 -38.27 -10.72
CA GLU A 162 28.41 -37.85 -11.95
C GLU A 162 29.19 -36.56 -11.68
N SER A 163 30.45 -36.56 -12.14
CA SER A 163 31.45 -35.52 -11.97
C SER A 163 30.99 -34.12 -12.43
N PRO A 164 31.37 -33.03 -11.73
CA PRO A 164 30.91 -31.69 -12.02
C PRO A 164 31.59 -31.16 -13.28
N THR A 165 30.88 -31.17 -14.41
CA THR A 165 31.26 -30.43 -15.60
C THR A 165 30.93 -28.95 -15.39
N THR A 166 31.97 -28.14 -15.44
CA THR A 166 32.06 -26.74 -14.99
C THR A 166 31.41 -25.72 -15.92
N ASP A 167 30.21 -25.99 -16.45
CA ASP A 167 29.51 -25.03 -17.31
C ASP A 167 27.98 -25.15 -17.23
N ALA A 168 27.46 -25.31 -16.01
CA ALA A 168 26.03 -25.24 -15.73
C ALA A 168 25.54 -23.80 -15.91
N ARG A 169 25.30 -23.41 -17.17
CA ARG A 169 24.58 -22.18 -17.48
C ARG A 169 23.24 -22.25 -16.76
N TYR A 170 23.04 -21.36 -15.79
CA TYR A 170 21.79 -21.26 -15.04
C TYR A 170 20.65 -20.95 -16.01
N ALA A 171 19.92 -21.99 -16.40
CA ALA A 171 18.74 -21.87 -17.23
C ALA A 171 17.62 -21.28 -16.37
N VAL A 172 17.39 -19.99 -16.55
CA VAL A 172 16.30 -19.28 -15.94
C VAL A 172 14.96 -19.80 -16.47
N GLN A 173 14.11 -20.34 -15.60
CA GLN A 173 12.74 -20.76 -15.94
C GLN A 173 11.74 -19.66 -15.56
N ILE A 174 10.89 -19.30 -16.51
CA ILE A 174 9.80 -18.34 -16.30
C ILE A 174 8.48 -19.13 -16.31
N PRO A 175 7.68 -19.09 -15.24
CA PRO A 175 6.40 -19.78 -15.22
C PRO A 175 5.44 -19.18 -16.26
N LEU A 176 4.63 -20.01 -16.90
CA LEU A 176 3.70 -19.54 -17.92
C LEU A 176 2.55 -18.72 -17.35
N SER A 177 2.18 -18.96 -16.09
CA SER A 177 1.13 -18.24 -15.37
C SER A 177 1.58 -17.88 -13.95
N LEU A 178 0.97 -16.84 -13.38
CA LEU A 178 1.08 -16.57 -11.95
C LEU A 178 0.17 -17.52 -11.17
N SER A 179 0.67 -18.05 -10.05
CA SER A 179 -0.14 -18.81 -9.11
C SER A 179 -1.20 -17.92 -8.46
N ALA A 180 -2.37 -18.50 -8.15
CA ALA A 180 -3.34 -17.83 -7.30
C ALA A 180 -2.68 -17.50 -5.94
N PRO A 181 -2.91 -16.31 -5.36
CA PRO A 181 -2.37 -15.96 -4.05
C PRO A 181 -2.99 -16.87 -2.99
N VAL A 182 -2.18 -17.32 -2.05
CA VAL A 182 -2.66 -18.06 -0.87
C VAL A 182 -2.51 -17.15 0.34
N ILE A 183 -3.64 -16.69 0.88
CA ILE A 183 -3.68 -15.75 2.01
C ILE A 183 -4.14 -16.51 3.26
N HIS A 184 -3.20 -16.81 4.15
CA HIS A 184 -3.49 -17.42 5.44
C HIS A 184 -3.74 -16.35 6.49
N ALA A 185 -4.98 -15.97 6.72
CA ALA A 185 -5.34 -14.87 7.61
C ALA A 185 -6.12 -15.33 8.84
N ARG A 186 -5.95 -14.61 9.95
CA ARG A 186 -6.69 -14.86 11.20
C ARG A 186 -8.15 -14.39 11.12
N THR A 187 -8.39 -13.31 10.39
CA THR A 187 -9.71 -12.68 10.20
C THR A 187 -9.81 -12.19 8.76
N ASN A 188 -11.02 -12.03 8.23
CA ASN A 188 -11.29 -11.50 6.89
C ASN A 188 -12.33 -10.39 6.99
N PRO A 189 -12.06 -9.15 6.52
CA PRO A 189 -12.97 -8.02 6.68
C PRO A 189 -14.28 -8.18 5.89
N TYR A 190 -14.30 -9.06 4.89
CA TYR A 190 -15.49 -9.40 4.10
C TYR A 190 -16.37 -10.48 4.76
N VAL A 191 -15.85 -11.16 5.79
CA VAL A 191 -16.58 -12.20 6.54
C VAL A 191 -17.05 -11.66 7.88
N ASP A 192 -16.16 -11.03 8.65
CA ASP A 192 -16.46 -10.40 9.95
C ASP A 192 -15.65 -9.12 10.10
N LEU A 193 -16.24 -8.02 9.61
CA LEU A 193 -15.61 -6.69 9.64
C LEU A 193 -15.30 -6.24 11.08
N GLY A 194 -16.21 -6.48 12.01
CA GLY A 194 -16.05 -6.07 13.40
C GLY A 194 -14.89 -6.78 14.08
N ALA A 195 -14.79 -8.10 13.96
CA ALA A 195 -13.65 -8.85 14.50
C ALA A 195 -12.32 -8.45 13.82
N HIS A 196 -12.35 -8.20 12.51
CA HIS A 196 -11.17 -7.76 11.77
C HIS A 196 -10.66 -6.39 12.24
N LEU A 197 -11.55 -5.42 12.44
CA LEU A 197 -11.19 -4.09 12.94
C LEU A 197 -10.63 -4.12 14.37
N ARG A 198 -11.22 -4.91 15.29
CA ARG A 198 -10.69 -5.09 16.65
C ARG A 198 -9.28 -5.70 16.65
N LEU A 199 -9.01 -6.63 15.72
CA LEU A 199 -7.66 -7.19 15.58
C LEU A 199 -6.61 -6.09 15.32
N TYR A 200 -7.00 -4.98 14.67
CA TYR A 200 -6.11 -3.88 14.33
C TYR A 200 -6.36 -2.62 15.16
N GLY A 201 -6.83 -2.77 16.41
CA GLY A 201 -6.95 -1.69 17.39
C GLY A 201 -7.96 -0.60 17.01
N MET A 202 -8.98 -0.96 16.21
CA MET A 202 -10.06 -0.07 15.78
C MET A 202 -11.36 -0.43 16.52
N GLU A 203 -11.33 -0.48 17.86
CA GLU A 203 -12.45 -0.93 18.68
C GLU A 203 -13.72 -0.09 18.50
N ALA A 204 -13.58 1.24 18.37
CA ALA A 204 -14.71 2.15 18.22
C ALA A 204 -15.43 1.92 16.89
N GLU A 205 -14.68 1.87 15.78
CA GLU A 205 -15.20 1.59 14.44
C GLU A 205 -15.77 0.17 14.36
N ALA A 206 -15.09 -0.80 14.98
CA ALA A 206 -15.59 -2.17 15.05
C ALA A 206 -16.95 -2.25 15.73
N GLN A 207 -17.14 -1.56 16.86
CA GLN A 207 -18.41 -1.51 17.57
C GLN A 207 -19.49 -0.86 16.70
N GLU A 208 -19.19 0.28 16.09
CA GLU A 208 -20.12 1.01 15.23
C GLU A 208 -20.58 0.17 14.03
N PHE A 209 -19.63 -0.40 13.27
CA PHE A 209 -19.97 -1.15 12.06
C PHE A 209 -20.61 -2.51 12.33
N THR A 210 -20.32 -3.11 13.49
CA THR A 210 -21.06 -4.30 13.94
C THR A 210 -22.53 -3.96 14.18
N LEU A 211 -22.82 -2.79 14.76
CA LEU A 211 -24.20 -2.36 15.04
C LEU A 211 -24.95 -1.95 13.78
N SER A 212 -24.29 -1.28 12.83
CA SER A 212 -24.91 -0.81 11.59
C SER A 212 -25.02 -1.87 10.49
N GLN A 213 -24.39 -3.04 10.66
CA GLN A 213 -24.29 -4.10 9.64
C GLN A 213 -23.69 -3.60 8.31
N THR A 214 -22.79 -2.62 8.38
CA THR A 214 -22.17 -2.04 7.19
C THR A 214 -21.15 -3.01 6.58
N THR A 215 -21.12 -3.10 5.25
CA THR A 215 -20.16 -3.95 4.54
C THR A 215 -18.79 -3.26 4.41
N CYS A 216 -17.72 -4.06 4.33
CA CYS A 216 -16.36 -3.56 4.12
C CYS A 216 -16.26 -2.63 2.90
N ASP A 217 -16.82 -3.02 1.74
CA ASP A 217 -16.77 -2.22 0.52
C ASP A 217 -17.53 -0.89 0.65
N PHE A 218 -18.63 -0.86 1.39
CA PHE A 218 -19.35 0.40 1.64
C PHE A 218 -18.48 1.34 2.48
N VAL A 219 -17.89 0.87 3.59
CA VAL A 219 -17.02 1.70 4.44
C VAL A 219 -15.84 2.24 3.63
N LEU A 220 -15.19 1.38 2.86
CA LEU A 220 -14.05 1.76 2.04
C LEU A 220 -14.43 2.79 0.97
N THR A 221 -15.55 2.56 0.27
CA THR A 221 -16.04 3.50 -0.75
C THR A 221 -16.39 4.84 -0.13
N ALA A 222 -17.15 4.84 0.97
CA ALA A 222 -17.52 6.05 1.70
C ALA A 222 -16.29 6.83 2.17
N PHE A 223 -15.27 6.13 2.69
CA PHE A 223 -14.03 6.77 3.12
C PHE A 223 -13.27 7.40 1.95
N LEU A 224 -13.13 6.68 0.83
CA LEU A 224 -12.40 7.21 -0.33
C LEU A 224 -13.13 8.38 -1.01
N THR A 225 -14.46 8.45 -0.92
CA THR A 225 -15.26 9.51 -1.55
C THR A 225 -15.70 10.61 -0.59
N MET A 226 -15.38 10.54 0.71
CA MET A 226 -15.82 11.55 1.68
C MET A 226 -15.32 12.97 1.38
N TYR A 227 -14.24 13.09 0.60
CA TYR A 227 -13.66 14.36 0.16
C TYR A 227 -14.06 14.75 -1.26
N ALA A 228 -14.80 13.90 -1.96
CA ALA A 228 -15.32 14.20 -3.28
C ALA A 228 -16.58 15.06 -3.19
N ALA A 229 -16.87 15.80 -4.26
CA ALA A 229 -18.14 16.52 -4.36
C ALA A 229 -19.31 15.51 -4.29
N PRO A 230 -20.42 15.85 -3.62
CA PRO A 230 -21.57 14.98 -3.51
C PRO A 230 -22.14 14.65 -4.90
N GLY A 231 -22.31 13.36 -5.19
CA GLY A 231 -22.76 12.84 -6.48
C GLY A 231 -22.93 11.32 -6.45
N THR A 232 -23.39 10.75 -7.56
CA THR A 232 -23.33 9.29 -7.77
C THR A 232 -21.88 8.84 -7.69
N THR A 233 -21.60 7.70 -7.06
CA THR A 233 -20.23 7.17 -6.93
C THR A 233 -20.01 6.01 -7.90
N SER A 234 -19.62 6.33 -9.12
CA SER A 234 -19.06 5.36 -10.06
C SER A 234 -17.66 4.91 -9.62
N LEU A 235 -17.20 3.75 -10.10
CA LEU A 235 -15.83 3.27 -9.81
C LEU A 235 -14.74 4.26 -10.27
N ALA A 236 -14.99 5.00 -11.36
CA ALA A 236 -14.07 6.02 -11.86
C ALA A 236 -13.99 7.21 -10.89
N GLU A 237 -15.13 7.64 -10.33
CA GLU A 237 -15.18 8.70 -9.32
C GLU A 237 -14.50 8.26 -8.03
N VAL A 238 -14.71 7.02 -7.58
CA VAL A 238 -14.00 6.45 -6.41
C VAL A 238 -12.49 6.45 -6.65
N SER A 239 -12.05 5.99 -7.82
CA SER A 239 -10.64 5.98 -8.23
C SER A 239 -10.02 7.38 -8.24
N ASN A 240 -10.74 8.36 -8.78
CA ASN A 240 -10.30 9.75 -8.82
C ASN A 240 -10.28 10.39 -7.43
N ALA A 241 -11.30 10.13 -6.60
CA ALA A 241 -11.37 10.63 -5.23
C ALA A 241 -10.22 10.08 -4.37
N GLY A 242 -9.93 8.78 -4.49
CA GLY A 242 -8.79 8.15 -3.81
C GLY A 242 -7.44 8.73 -4.24
N GLU A 243 -7.28 9.08 -5.52
CA GLU A 243 -6.08 9.75 -6.02
C GLU A 243 -5.94 11.18 -5.48
N ILE A 244 -7.04 11.95 -5.45
CA ILE A 244 -7.07 13.28 -4.84
C ILE A 244 -6.71 13.19 -3.35
N LEU A 245 -7.28 12.23 -2.62
CA LEU A 245 -6.99 12.00 -1.21
C LEU A 245 -5.50 11.70 -0.98
N MET A 246 -4.90 10.83 -1.79
CA MET A 246 -3.48 10.50 -1.72
C MET A 246 -2.60 11.73 -2.00
N LEU A 247 -2.93 12.53 -3.03
CA LEU A 247 -2.20 13.75 -3.36
C LEU A 247 -2.31 14.81 -2.25
N GLN A 248 -3.49 14.98 -1.65
CA GLN A 248 -3.68 15.90 -0.54
C GLN A 248 -2.90 15.46 0.70
N MET A 249 -2.92 14.16 1.02
CA MET A 249 -2.12 13.59 2.10
C MET A 249 -0.62 13.81 1.84
N GLU A 250 -0.15 13.60 0.62
CA GLU A 250 1.25 13.85 0.23
C GLU A 250 1.62 15.34 0.36
N GLN A 251 0.76 16.26 -0.07
CA GLN A 251 0.97 17.71 0.07
C GLN A 251 1.07 18.13 1.53
N VAL A 252 0.16 17.61 2.37
CA VAL A 252 0.12 17.86 3.80
C VAL A 252 1.41 17.38 4.46
N VAL A 253 1.87 16.17 4.16
CA VAL A 253 3.12 15.64 4.73
C VAL A 253 4.33 16.39 4.19
N SER A 254 4.35 16.76 2.91
CA SER A 254 5.42 17.55 2.29
C SER A 254 5.59 18.91 2.95
N ALA A 255 4.50 19.54 3.40
CA ALA A 255 4.55 20.80 4.16
C ALA A 255 5.25 20.65 5.52
N HIS A 256 5.39 19.42 6.02
CA HIS A 256 6.03 19.06 7.27
C HIS A 256 7.31 18.21 7.09
N ASP A 257 7.82 18.10 5.87
CA ASP A 257 8.98 17.23 5.57
C ASP A 257 10.19 17.59 6.44
N LEU A 258 10.51 18.88 6.60
CA LEU A 258 11.63 19.31 7.45
C LEU A 258 11.50 18.82 8.91
N GLU A 259 10.30 18.87 9.50
CA GLU A 259 10.06 18.42 10.88
C GLU A 259 10.24 16.90 11.02
N ILE A 260 9.81 16.15 10.00
CA ILE A 260 9.98 14.69 9.92
C ILE A 260 11.46 14.34 9.74
N GLN A 261 12.15 15.00 8.80
CA GLN A 261 13.57 14.77 8.53
C GLN A 261 14.43 15.07 9.77
N VAL A 262 14.15 16.14 10.51
CA VAL A 262 14.87 16.47 11.76
C VAL A 262 14.70 15.35 12.80
N GLN A 263 13.51 14.77 12.94
CA GLN A 263 13.28 13.65 13.85
C GLN A 263 14.03 12.40 13.43
N LEU A 264 13.96 12.03 12.14
CA LEU A 264 14.67 10.87 11.60
C LEU A 264 16.19 11.02 11.72
N ALA A 265 16.72 12.20 11.39
CA ALA A 265 18.13 12.51 11.52
C ALA A 265 18.60 12.52 12.97
N SER A 266 17.83 13.12 13.89
CA SER A 266 18.12 13.07 15.32
C SER A 266 18.22 11.63 15.80
N LEU A 267 17.26 10.78 15.42
CA LEU A 267 17.27 9.36 15.78
C LEU A 267 18.49 8.63 15.20
N ALA A 268 18.82 8.86 13.93
CA ALA A 268 19.98 8.28 13.29
C ALA A 268 21.30 8.74 13.91
N SER A 269 21.41 9.99 14.35
CA SER A 269 22.62 10.52 14.99
C SER A 269 22.88 9.92 16.38
N GLN A 270 21.82 9.58 17.12
CA GLN A 270 21.92 9.00 18.46
C GLN A 270 22.35 7.52 18.43
N ARG A 271 22.15 6.85 17.30
CA ARG A 271 22.31 5.40 17.17
C ARG A 271 23.13 5.09 15.93
N PHE A 272 24.39 4.69 16.13
CA PHE A 272 25.25 4.24 15.04
C PHE A 272 24.56 3.12 14.24
N ALA A 273 24.26 3.42 12.98
CA ALA A 273 23.84 2.44 11.98
C ALA A 273 24.95 1.41 11.81
N LYS A 274 24.83 0.27 12.51
CA LYS A 274 25.64 -0.91 12.24
C LYS A 274 24.86 -1.80 11.26
N ASN A 275 25.54 -2.29 10.23
CA ASN A 275 25.08 -3.37 9.35
C ASN A 275 23.85 -3.04 8.48
N ASN A 276 23.86 -1.91 7.75
CA ASN A 276 22.75 -1.49 6.87
C ASN A 276 21.40 -1.43 7.59
N ARG A 277 21.41 -1.05 8.87
CA ARG A 277 20.19 -0.88 9.66
C ARG A 277 19.93 0.59 9.93
N VAL A 278 18.65 0.92 9.88
CA VAL A 278 18.13 2.27 9.97
C VAL A 278 17.15 2.32 11.14
N PRO A 279 17.36 3.17 12.16
CA PRO A 279 16.42 3.27 13.26
C PRO A 279 15.10 3.91 12.79
N ILE A 280 13.97 3.40 13.28
CA ILE A 280 12.65 3.96 13.00
C ILE A 280 12.02 4.43 14.31
N PRO A 281 11.42 5.63 14.33
CA PRO A 281 10.75 6.11 15.53
C PRO A 281 9.49 5.27 15.84
N SER A 282 9.01 5.31 17.07
CA SER A 282 7.70 4.75 17.45
C SER A 282 6.55 5.62 16.95
N GLU A 283 6.73 6.93 17.01
CA GLU A 283 5.77 7.95 16.58
C GLU A 283 6.50 9.13 15.92
N LEU A 284 5.84 9.80 14.98
CA LEU A 284 6.28 11.08 14.42
C LEU A 284 5.43 12.20 15.02
N ARG A 285 6.11 13.16 15.63
CA ARG A 285 5.46 14.35 16.21
C ARG A 285 5.44 15.41 15.13
N VAL A 286 4.30 15.55 14.48
CA VAL A 286 4.12 16.55 13.45
C VAL A 286 3.16 17.60 13.98
N SER A 287 3.58 18.85 13.94
CA SER A 287 2.80 19.98 14.43
C SER A 287 1.73 20.33 13.42
N TRP A 288 0.72 19.46 13.24
CA TRP A 288 -0.44 19.72 12.38
C TRP A 288 -1.18 20.93 12.94
N ARG A 289 -0.78 22.11 12.50
CA ARG A 289 -1.55 23.31 12.76
C ARG A 289 -2.79 23.13 11.93
N TYR A 290 -3.88 22.69 12.56
CA TYR A 290 -5.22 23.03 12.09
C TYR A 290 -5.15 24.52 11.84
N SER A 291 -5.06 24.91 10.58
CA SER A 291 -5.03 26.32 10.25
C SER A 291 -6.41 26.79 10.70
N LEU A 292 -6.50 27.35 11.90
CA LEU A 292 -7.72 27.95 12.45
C LEU A 292 -8.24 29.08 11.54
N ASN A 293 -7.43 29.47 10.55
CA ASN A 293 -7.76 30.42 9.50
C ASN A 293 -8.35 29.77 8.24
N GLN A 294 -8.53 28.44 8.19
CA GLN A 294 -9.26 27.81 7.11
C GLN A 294 -10.73 28.20 7.28
N PRO A 295 -11.34 28.87 6.29
CA PRO A 295 -12.69 29.40 6.43
C PRO A 295 -13.63 28.26 6.82
N THR A 296 -14.37 28.45 7.92
CA THR A 296 -15.29 27.50 8.58
C THR A 296 -16.40 26.92 7.69
N ASN A 297 -16.39 27.25 6.40
CA ASN A 297 -17.38 26.82 5.44
C ASN A 297 -17.02 25.48 4.78
N SER A 298 -15.79 24.96 4.95
CA SER A 298 -15.46 23.59 4.54
C SER A 298 -15.63 22.63 5.72
N THR A 299 -16.75 21.93 5.77
CA THR A 299 -17.03 20.81 6.69
C THR A 299 -16.17 19.57 6.42
N SER A 300 -15.25 19.62 5.45
CA SER A 300 -14.37 18.51 5.12
C SER A 300 -13.32 18.33 6.20
N VAL A 301 -13.27 17.14 6.77
CA VAL A 301 -12.20 16.66 7.64
C VAL A 301 -10.86 16.83 6.90
N PRO A 302 -9.79 17.27 7.55
CA PRO A 302 -8.50 17.36 6.88
C PRO A 302 -7.94 15.95 6.56
N PRO A 303 -7.30 15.76 5.38
CA PRO A 303 -6.78 14.47 4.91
C PRO A 303 -5.44 14.12 5.57
N PHE A 304 -5.37 14.22 6.90
CA PHE A 304 -4.17 13.90 7.66
C PHE A 304 -3.94 12.39 7.71
N PRO A 305 -2.68 11.93 7.57
CA PRO A 305 -2.38 10.53 7.78
C PRO A 305 -2.66 10.15 9.23
N SER A 306 -3.33 9.02 9.41
CA SER A 306 -3.53 8.43 10.74
C SER A 306 -2.29 7.71 11.25
N HIS A 307 -1.44 7.21 10.34
CA HIS A 307 -0.28 6.38 10.62
C HIS A 307 0.79 6.62 9.55
N PHE A 308 2.02 6.24 9.84
CA PHE A 308 3.07 6.06 8.85
C PHE A 308 3.51 4.60 8.79
N LEU A 309 3.79 4.09 7.59
CA LEU A 309 4.44 2.80 7.41
C LEU A 309 5.93 3.01 7.14
N ALA A 310 6.78 2.36 7.90
CA ALA A 310 8.18 2.14 7.59
C ALA A 310 8.30 0.86 6.75
N VAL A 311 8.33 1.03 5.42
CA VAL A 311 8.37 -0.07 4.46
C VAL A 311 9.80 -0.52 4.27
N CYS A 312 10.09 -1.78 4.57
CA CYS A 312 11.44 -2.35 4.59
C CYS A 312 11.45 -3.79 4.08
N LYS A 313 12.63 -4.35 3.79
CA LYS A 313 12.75 -5.73 3.28
C LYS A 313 12.48 -6.79 4.33
N ARG A 314 12.96 -6.55 5.55
CA ARG A 314 12.86 -7.48 6.68
C ARG A 314 12.59 -6.70 7.93
N SER A 315 11.72 -7.29 8.75
CA SER A 315 11.53 -6.79 10.10
C SER A 315 12.74 -7.14 10.96
N CYS A 316 13.16 -6.20 11.82
CA CYS A 316 14.20 -6.51 12.80
C CYS A 316 13.63 -6.70 14.21
N MET A 317 14.34 -7.54 14.96
CA MET A 317 14.06 -7.74 16.37
C MET A 317 14.19 -6.41 17.13
N PRO A 318 13.33 -6.16 18.14
CA PRO A 318 13.48 -5.02 19.02
C PRO A 318 14.88 -5.06 19.66
N LEU A 319 15.63 -3.95 19.57
CA LEU A 319 16.85 -3.79 20.35
C LEU A 319 16.48 -3.56 21.83
N GLU A 320 17.42 -3.83 22.73
CA GLU A 320 17.27 -3.74 24.18
C GLU A 320 16.82 -2.35 24.72
N ASP A 321 16.79 -1.32 23.86
CA ASP A 321 16.52 0.08 24.21
C ASP A 321 15.24 0.66 23.57
N GLU A 322 14.23 -0.16 23.27
CA GLU A 322 12.93 0.24 22.67
C GLU A 322 12.99 0.88 21.26
N VAL A 323 14.16 1.31 20.80
CA VAL A 323 14.35 1.82 19.43
C VAL A 323 14.33 0.66 18.45
N ARG A 324 13.31 0.66 17.60
CA ARG A 324 13.21 -0.30 16.50
C ARG A 324 14.20 0.08 15.40
N THR A 325 14.84 -0.92 14.81
CA THR A 325 15.71 -0.75 13.65
C THR A 325 15.19 -1.62 12.53
N VAL A 326 15.38 -1.21 11.28
CA VAL A 326 14.93 -1.96 10.10
C VAL A 326 16.06 -2.06 9.08
N GLU A 327 15.98 -3.02 8.16
CA GLU A 327 16.95 -3.15 7.08
C GLU A 327 16.78 -2.01 6.05
N ALA A 328 17.89 -1.36 5.67
CA ALA A 328 17.93 -0.39 4.58
C ALA A 328 17.83 -1.08 3.21
N PRO A 329 17.22 -0.44 2.20
CA PRO A 329 16.55 0.86 2.25
C PRO A 329 15.20 0.77 2.97
N CYS A 330 14.82 1.86 3.64
CA CYS A 330 13.51 2.01 4.27
C CYS A 330 12.81 3.29 3.80
N PHE A 331 11.52 3.16 3.50
CA PHE A 331 10.69 4.28 3.06
C PHE A 331 9.61 4.56 4.10
N ILE A 332 9.42 5.83 4.45
CA ILE A 332 8.31 6.27 5.31
C ILE A 332 7.15 6.67 4.41
N VAL A 333 6.00 6.01 4.58
CA VAL A 333 4.80 6.18 3.74
C VAL A 333 3.62 6.62 4.60
N PRO A 334 3.05 7.82 4.39
CA PRO A 334 1.85 8.24 5.11
C PRO A 334 0.63 7.43 4.67
N ILE A 335 -0.22 7.04 5.62
CA ILE A 335 -1.41 6.24 5.33
C ILE A 335 -2.62 6.61 6.20
N HIS A 336 -3.79 6.30 5.67
CA HIS A 336 -5.04 6.16 6.42
C HIS A 336 -5.22 4.69 6.77
N TRP A 337 -5.11 4.35 8.05
CA TRP A 337 -5.05 2.96 8.53
C TRP A 337 -6.29 2.16 8.14
N ILE A 338 -7.46 2.80 8.19
CA ILE A 338 -8.72 2.18 7.77
C ILE A 338 -8.68 1.70 6.31
N VAL A 339 -8.06 2.44 5.39
CA VAL A 339 -7.94 2.03 3.97
C VAL A 339 -7.16 0.73 3.84
N TYR A 340 -6.14 0.55 4.67
CA TYR A 340 -5.31 -0.64 4.72
C TYR A 340 -6.04 -1.80 5.40
N VAL A 341 -6.58 -1.59 6.60
CA VAL A 341 -7.26 -2.62 7.38
C VAL A 341 -8.45 -3.20 6.62
N LEU A 342 -9.19 -2.38 5.87
CA LEU A 342 -10.32 -2.90 5.07
C LEU A 342 -9.88 -3.82 3.91
N GLN A 343 -8.61 -3.83 3.54
CA GLN A 343 -8.14 -4.53 2.33
C GLN A 343 -7.04 -5.56 2.59
N CYS A 344 -6.37 -5.52 3.74
CA CYS A 344 -5.15 -6.28 4.03
C CYS A 344 -5.30 -7.16 5.28
N ALA A 345 -4.74 -8.37 5.22
CA ALA A 345 -4.84 -9.37 6.28
C ALA A 345 -3.61 -9.49 7.18
N HIS A 346 -2.47 -8.98 6.74
CA HIS A 346 -1.16 -9.16 7.41
C HIS A 346 -0.50 -7.82 7.70
N LEU A 347 -1.25 -6.92 8.33
CA LEU A 347 -0.69 -5.64 8.75
C LEU A 347 0.03 -5.78 10.10
N PRO A 348 1.01 -4.94 10.40
CA PRO A 348 1.59 -4.85 11.74
C PRO A 348 0.51 -4.50 12.77
N MET A 349 0.66 -4.99 14.00
CA MET A 349 -0.22 -4.60 15.11
C MET A 349 0.04 -3.14 15.50
N PRO A 350 -1.02 -2.31 15.65
CA PRO A 350 -0.84 -0.95 16.12
C PRO A 350 -0.26 -0.95 17.53
N HIS A 351 0.62 0.02 17.76
CA HIS A 351 1.09 0.36 19.09
C HIS A 351 0.40 1.65 19.49
N ASN A 352 0.04 1.77 20.77
CA ASN A 352 -0.57 2.99 21.27
C ASN A 352 0.45 4.13 21.20
N ALA A 353 0.26 5.06 20.27
CA ALA A 353 0.96 6.33 20.29
C ALA A 353 0.37 7.22 21.38
N THR A 354 1.23 7.92 22.11
CA THR A 354 0.80 8.79 23.21
C THR A 354 0.56 10.21 22.71
N ASP A 355 1.49 10.75 21.94
CA ASP A 355 1.51 12.18 21.58
C ASP A 355 1.81 12.44 20.09
N GLY A 356 2.04 11.40 19.28
CA GLY A 356 2.36 11.54 17.85
C GLY A 356 1.56 10.62 16.93
N ILE A 357 1.89 10.68 15.64
CA ILE A 357 1.37 9.72 14.66
C ILE A 357 2.19 8.44 14.74
N PRO A 358 1.58 7.28 15.00
CA PRO A 358 2.30 6.02 15.07
C PRO A 358 3.03 5.70 13.77
N VAL A 359 4.28 5.26 13.89
CA VAL A 359 5.06 4.67 12.79
C VAL A 359 5.04 3.16 12.96
N MET A 360 4.76 2.44 11.88
CA MET A 360 4.50 1.01 11.89
C MET A 360 5.43 0.31 10.91
N GLU A 361 6.08 -0.75 11.35
CA GLU A 361 6.98 -1.50 10.47
C GLU A 361 6.20 -2.38 9.49
N CYS A 362 6.45 -2.23 8.20
CA CYS A 362 5.83 -3.02 7.15
C CYS A 362 6.91 -3.73 6.33
N ALA A 363 7.23 -4.96 6.75
CA ALA A 363 8.20 -5.80 6.06
C ALA A 363 7.58 -6.43 4.81
N VAL A 364 8.13 -6.09 3.64
CA VAL A 364 7.72 -6.62 2.33
C VAL A 364 8.95 -7.09 1.57
N PRO A 365 8.87 -8.15 0.75
CA PRO A 365 10.05 -8.71 0.10
C PRO A 365 10.73 -7.76 -0.90
N PHE A 366 9.97 -6.83 -1.51
CA PHE A 366 10.45 -5.92 -2.55
C PHE A 366 10.00 -4.47 -2.31
N PRO A 367 10.52 -3.79 -1.28
CA PRO A 367 10.05 -2.46 -0.85
C PRO A 367 10.05 -1.41 -1.96
N GLN A 368 10.98 -1.49 -2.92
CA GLN A 368 11.06 -0.58 -4.07
C GLN A 368 9.83 -0.59 -5.01
N HIS A 369 8.99 -1.63 -4.93
CA HIS A 369 7.76 -1.75 -5.71
C HIS A 369 6.49 -1.52 -4.89
N TRP A 370 6.63 -1.11 -3.63
CA TRP A 370 5.51 -0.86 -2.72
C TRP A 370 4.54 0.21 -3.24
N SER A 371 5.06 1.22 -3.93
CA SER A 371 4.29 2.32 -4.51
C SER A 371 3.09 1.90 -5.35
N LEU A 372 3.21 0.76 -6.04
CA LEU A 372 2.16 0.20 -6.88
C LEU A 372 0.97 -0.29 -6.04
N ILE A 373 1.25 -0.92 -4.90
CA ILE A 373 0.24 -1.41 -3.96
C ILE A 373 -0.39 -0.24 -3.22
N HIS A 374 0.44 0.66 -2.68
CA HIS A 374 -0.04 1.86 -1.98
C HIS A 374 -1.01 2.66 -2.86
N ARG A 375 -0.63 2.97 -4.10
CA ARG A 375 -1.52 3.68 -5.03
C ARG A 375 -2.79 2.88 -5.35
N TRP A 376 -2.68 1.57 -5.57
CA TRP A 376 -3.85 0.74 -5.87
C TRP A 376 -4.83 0.65 -4.69
N LEU A 377 -4.35 0.62 -3.43
CA LEU A 377 -5.21 0.60 -2.24
C LEU A 377 -6.12 1.83 -2.16
N TYR A 378 -5.65 2.98 -2.65
CA TYR A 378 -6.43 4.22 -2.69
C TYR A 378 -7.32 4.32 -3.93
N THR A 379 -6.82 3.94 -5.10
CA THR A 379 -7.60 4.12 -6.35
C THR A 379 -8.54 2.96 -6.65
N ARG A 380 -8.24 1.75 -6.15
CA ARG A 380 -8.90 0.48 -6.49
C ARG A 380 -9.05 0.24 -7.99
N ASP A 381 -8.18 0.85 -8.79
CA ASP A 381 -8.34 0.95 -10.24
C ASP A 381 -7.45 -0.06 -10.97
N PRO A 382 -8.03 -1.11 -11.58
CA PRO A 382 -7.26 -2.11 -12.31
C PRO A 382 -6.59 -1.53 -13.56
N GLY A 383 -7.18 -0.51 -14.18
CA GLY A 383 -6.63 0.16 -15.35
C GLY A 383 -5.36 0.94 -15.00
N LYS A 384 -5.39 1.73 -13.91
CA LYS A 384 -4.21 2.46 -13.40
C LYS A 384 -3.11 1.50 -12.95
N LEU A 385 -3.44 0.40 -12.29
CA LEU A 385 -2.44 -0.62 -11.91
C LEU A 385 -1.83 -1.31 -13.14
N LEU A 386 -2.65 -1.72 -14.12
CA LEU A 386 -2.15 -2.32 -15.36
C LEU A 386 -1.22 -1.34 -16.09
N ALA A 387 -1.61 -0.07 -16.16
CA ALA A 387 -0.80 1.00 -16.73
C ALA A 387 0.53 1.20 -16.00
N ALA A 388 0.53 1.11 -14.67
CA ALA A 388 1.74 1.23 -13.88
C ALA A 388 2.65 -0.01 -13.99
N LEU A 389 2.12 -1.20 -14.22
CA LEU A 389 2.90 -2.43 -14.36
C LEU A 389 3.60 -2.54 -15.71
N LEU A 390 2.95 -2.08 -16.79
CA LEU A 390 3.46 -2.20 -18.16
C LEU A 390 4.33 -0.98 -18.56
N PRO A 391 5.26 -1.13 -19.52
CA PRO A 391 6.02 0.00 -20.07
C PRO A 391 5.10 1.05 -20.71
N SER A 392 5.39 2.33 -20.50
CA SER A 392 4.55 3.45 -20.97
C SER A 392 4.33 3.46 -22.49
N GLY A 393 5.31 2.99 -23.27
CA GLY A 393 5.18 2.83 -24.73
C GLY A 393 4.04 1.89 -25.13
N THR A 394 3.75 0.87 -24.33
CA THR A 394 2.65 -0.06 -24.56
C THR A 394 1.30 0.64 -24.45
N LEU A 395 1.13 1.55 -23.48
CA LEU A 395 -0.12 2.30 -23.29
C LEU A 395 -0.43 3.22 -24.46
N ARG A 396 0.60 3.85 -25.04
CA ARG A 396 0.42 4.71 -26.21
C ARG A 396 -0.06 3.90 -27.43
N ALA A 397 0.46 2.68 -27.60
CA ALA A 397 0.00 1.77 -28.65
C ALA A 397 -1.45 1.30 -28.42
N LEU A 398 -1.85 1.07 -27.17
CA LEU A 398 -3.24 0.73 -26.83
C LEU A 398 -4.22 1.82 -27.24
N ARG A 399 -3.87 3.09 -27.00
CA ARG A 399 -4.71 4.23 -27.37
C ARG A 399 -4.84 4.41 -28.88
N ALA A 400 -3.82 4.03 -29.65
CA ALA A 400 -3.81 4.20 -31.11
C ALA A 400 -4.58 3.09 -31.87
N SER A 401 -4.96 2.01 -31.20
CA SER A 401 -5.60 0.86 -31.83
C SER A 401 -7.12 0.93 -31.75
N GLU A 402 -7.77 1.39 -32.82
CA GLU A 402 -9.24 1.37 -32.94
C GLU A 402 -9.80 0.05 -33.49
N LYS A 403 -8.97 -0.74 -34.20
CA LYS A 403 -9.42 -1.92 -34.98
C LYS A 403 -9.06 -3.28 -34.38
N GLU A 404 -7.99 -3.36 -33.61
CA GLU A 404 -7.58 -4.61 -32.95
C GLU A 404 -8.09 -4.68 -31.52
N SER A 405 -8.30 -5.89 -31.00
CA SER A 405 -8.58 -6.05 -29.58
C SER A 405 -7.44 -5.44 -28.76
N LEU A 406 -7.80 -4.72 -27.69
CA LEU A 406 -6.85 -3.99 -26.85
C LEU A 406 -5.72 -4.92 -26.34
N ALA A 407 -6.05 -6.16 -25.98
CA ALA A 407 -5.06 -7.17 -25.60
C ALA A 407 -4.05 -7.47 -26.72
N GLN A 408 -4.51 -7.65 -27.96
CA GLN A 408 -3.65 -7.96 -29.10
C GLN A 408 -2.71 -6.79 -29.44
N ALA A 409 -3.24 -5.57 -29.43
CA ALA A 409 -2.46 -4.36 -29.65
C ALA A 409 -1.34 -4.20 -28.60
N ALA A 410 -1.64 -4.48 -27.32
CA ALA A 410 -0.62 -4.41 -26.28
C ALA A 410 0.42 -5.51 -26.40
N VAL A 411 0.03 -6.75 -26.68
CA VAL A 411 0.99 -7.84 -26.90
C VAL A 411 1.89 -7.49 -28.08
N SER A 412 1.34 -6.99 -29.19
CA SER A 412 2.10 -6.54 -30.35
C SER A 412 3.12 -5.46 -29.96
N ALA A 413 2.70 -4.43 -29.23
CA ALA A 413 3.58 -3.37 -28.75
C ALA A 413 4.68 -3.90 -27.81
N LEU A 414 4.34 -4.81 -26.90
CA LEU A 414 5.31 -5.46 -26.01
C LEU A 414 6.33 -6.30 -26.79
N THR A 415 5.93 -6.98 -27.87
CA THR A 415 6.87 -7.77 -28.69
C THR A 415 7.95 -6.93 -29.38
N ALA A 416 7.68 -5.64 -29.59
CA ALA A 416 8.64 -4.70 -30.16
C ALA A 416 9.71 -4.25 -29.15
N LEU A 417 9.49 -4.46 -27.85
CA LEU A 417 10.44 -4.10 -26.80
C LEU A 417 11.64 -5.05 -26.74
N SER A 418 12.72 -4.57 -26.12
CA SER A 418 13.90 -5.39 -25.87
C SER A 418 13.60 -6.54 -24.90
N LEU A 419 14.39 -7.62 -24.98
CA LEU A 419 14.29 -8.74 -24.03
C LEU A 419 14.49 -8.26 -22.58
N GLU A 420 15.47 -7.39 -22.37
CA GLU A 420 15.79 -6.80 -21.07
C GLU A 420 14.61 -6.03 -20.47
N THR A 421 13.90 -5.24 -21.28
CA THR A 421 12.70 -4.51 -20.84
C THR A 421 11.58 -5.47 -20.44
N LEU A 422 11.36 -6.54 -21.22
CA LEU A 422 10.34 -7.54 -20.91
C LEU A 422 10.67 -8.30 -19.61
N LEU A 423 11.93 -8.67 -19.41
CA LEU A 423 12.37 -9.31 -18.17
C LEU A 423 12.20 -8.39 -16.96
N ARG A 424 12.63 -7.11 -17.05
CA ARG A 424 12.38 -6.12 -15.97
C ARG A 424 10.90 -5.98 -15.66
N THR A 425 10.04 -6.01 -16.67
CA THR A 425 8.58 -5.93 -16.51
C THR A 425 8.05 -7.15 -15.75
N LEU A 426 8.48 -8.37 -16.09
CA LEU A 426 8.10 -9.58 -15.35
C LEU A 426 8.52 -9.52 -13.88
N LEU A 427 9.74 -9.05 -13.60
CA LEU A 427 10.27 -8.96 -12.24
C LEU A 427 9.47 -7.94 -11.42
N LYS A 428 9.11 -6.80 -12.02
CA LYS A 428 8.24 -5.80 -11.40
C LYS A 428 6.86 -6.38 -11.06
N ILE A 429 6.23 -7.12 -11.97
CA ILE A 429 4.93 -7.77 -11.74
C ILE A 429 5.06 -8.79 -10.59
N ARG A 430 6.09 -9.64 -10.64
CA ARG A 430 6.34 -10.66 -9.60
C ARG A 430 6.63 -10.03 -8.24
N ALA A 431 7.41 -8.96 -8.20
CA ALA A 431 7.67 -8.24 -6.97
C ALA A 431 6.39 -7.64 -6.37
N THR A 432 5.55 -7.06 -7.21
CA THR A 432 4.22 -6.54 -6.82
C THR A 432 3.32 -7.65 -6.27
N TYR A 433 3.31 -8.82 -6.92
CA TYR A 433 2.60 -10.01 -6.46
C TYR A 433 3.05 -10.44 -5.05
N HIS A 434 4.36 -10.60 -4.84
CA HIS A 434 4.89 -11.05 -3.55
C HIS A 434 4.67 -10.02 -2.44
N ASN A 435 4.79 -8.72 -2.72
CA ASN A 435 4.44 -7.69 -1.76
C ASN A 435 2.94 -7.74 -1.40
N GLY A 436 2.05 -7.93 -2.39
CA GLY A 436 0.62 -8.08 -2.15
C GLY A 436 0.31 -9.29 -1.26
N CYS A 437 1.04 -10.40 -1.46
CA CYS A 437 0.89 -11.59 -0.63
C CYS A 437 1.38 -11.33 0.80
N SER A 438 2.49 -10.59 0.95
CA SER A 438 3.07 -10.30 2.28
C SER A 438 2.17 -9.46 3.16
N VAL A 439 1.30 -8.61 2.58
CA VAL A 439 0.31 -7.82 3.34
C VAL A 439 -1.08 -8.47 3.34
N GLY A 440 -1.23 -9.63 2.71
CA GLY A 440 -2.48 -10.38 2.67
C GLY A 440 -3.63 -9.62 1.99
N LEU A 441 -3.41 -9.08 0.79
CA LEU A 441 -4.40 -8.26 0.10
C LEU A 441 -5.62 -9.08 -0.41
N TYR A 442 -6.84 -8.75 0.00
CA TYR A 442 -8.06 -9.51 -0.34
C TYR A 442 -8.67 -9.25 -1.72
N ALA A 443 -8.20 -8.23 -2.42
CA ALA A 443 -8.92 -7.74 -3.59
C ALA A 443 -8.69 -8.56 -4.86
N GLU A 444 -9.72 -9.27 -5.32
CA GLU A 444 -9.66 -10.07 -6.55
C GLU A 444 -9.26 -9.27 -7.80
N SER A 445 -9.71 -8.01 -7.90
CA SER A 445 -9.40 -7.14 -9.04
C SER A 445 -7.91 -6.79 -9.12
N PHE A 446 -7.20 -6.68 -7.99
CA PHE A 446 -5.75 -6.52 -7.95
C PHE A 446 -5.05 -7.74 -8.55
N TRP A 447 -5.43 -8.94 -8.07
CA TRP A 447 -4.83 -10.20 -8.49
C TRP A 447 -5.09 -10.51 -9.96
N ALA A 448 -6.32 -10.31 -10.43
CA ALA A 448 -6.68 -10.46 -11.84
C ALA A 448 -5.88 -9.51 -12.74
N THR A 449 -5.60 -8.29 -12.27
CA THR A 449 -4.80 -7.31 -13.00
C THR A 449 -3.33 -7.76 -13.12
N LEU A 450 -2.74 -8.29 -12.05
CA LEU A 450 -1.38 -8.84 -12.07
C LEU A 450 -1.27 -10.04 -13.02
N SER A 451 -2.22 -10.97 -12.96
CA SER A 451 -2.27 -12.12 -13.89
C SER A 451 -2.37 -11.66 -15.33
N ARG A 452 -3.24 -10.69 -15.64
CA ARG A 452 -3.36 -10.11 -16.98
C ARG A 452 -2.04 -9.47 -17.45
N ALA A 453 -1.40 -8.66 -16.60
CA ALA A 453 -0.11 -8.03 -16.94
C ALA A 453 0.99 -9.08 -17.22
N TRP A 454 1.00 -10.15 -16.43
CA TRP A 454 1.91 -11.28 -16.58
C TRP A 454 1.70 -12.00 -17.92
N ASP A 455 0.47 -12.41 -18.21
CA ASP A 455 0.12 -13.15 -19.43
C ASP A 455 0.49 -12.36 -20.68
N MET A 456 0.22 -11.05 -20.70
CA MET A 456 0.60 -10.16 -21.81
C MET A 456 2.11 -10.13 -22.03
N THR A 457 2.89 -10.04 -20.94
CA THR A 457 4.36 -9.96 -20.99
C THR A 457 4.99 -11.30 -21.38
N VAL A 458 4.49 -12.41 -20.85
CA VAL A 458 4.94 -13.77 -21.20
C VAL A 458 4.60 -14.10 -22.65
N CYS A 459 3.39 -13.80 -23.12
CA CYS A 459 3.02 -13.97 -24.53
C CYS A 459 3.97 -13.19 -25.45
N ALA A 460 4.30 -11.95 -25.10
CA ALA A 460 5.24 -11.15 -25.88
C ALA A 460 6.65 -11.77 -25.94
N LEU A 461 7.15 -12.32 -24.83
CA LEU A 461 8.42 -13.05 -24.78
C LEU A 461 8.41 -14.30 -25.68
N ILE A 462 7.34 -15.08 -25.63
CA ILE A 462 7.18 -16.31 -26.44
C ILE A 462 7.21 -15.95 -27.93
N ILE A 463 6.42 -14.97 -28.36
CA ILE A 463 6.38 -14.51 -29.76
C ILE A 463 7.75 -14.01 -30.20
N ARG A 464 8.42 -13.20 -29.37
CA ARG A 464 9.76 -12.67 -29.66
C ARG A 464 10.79 -13.79 -29.82
N ARG A 465 10.79 -14.78 -28.92
CA ARG A 465 11.66 -15.95 -29.01
C ARG A 465 11.40 -16.76 -30.28
N GLY A 466 10.13 -16.95 -30.64
CA GLY A 466 9.75 -17.59 -31.90
C GLY A 466 10.30 -16.87 -33.14
N ARG A 467 10.23 -15.54 -33.18
CA ARG A 467 10.81 -14.72 -34.26
C ARG A 467 12.33 -14.86 -34.35
N ALA A 468 13.03 -14.89 -33.21
CA ALA A 468 14.49 -15.04 -33.18
C ALA A 468 14.94 -16.41 -33.72
N ASN A 469 14.20 -17.47 -33.42
CA ASN A 469 14.49 -18.82 -33.91
C ASN A 469 14.20 -19.01 -35.41
N ASN A 470 13.28 -18.22 -35.97
CA ASN A 470 12.88 -18.28 -37.38
C ASN A 470 13.66 -17.31 -38.28
N ALA A 471 14.53 -16.47 -37.71
CA ALA A 471 15.36 -15.58 -38.51
C ALA A 471 16.26 -16.44 -39.41
N PRO A 472 16.20 -16.27 -40.76
CA PRO A 472 17.02 -17.07 -41.65
C PRO A 472 18.48 -16.89 -41.26
N TYR A 473 19.14 -18.01 -40.96
CA TYR A 473 20.59 -18.01 -40.72
C TYR A 473 21.24 -17.45 -41.98
N ASP A 474 21.87 -16.28 -41.88
CA ASP A 474 22.65 -15.72 -42.98
C ASP A 474 24.07 -16.30 -42.87
N PRO A 475 24.44 -17.30 -43.71
CA PRO A 475 25.72 -17.99 -43.59
C PRO A 475 26.92 -17.12 -43.98
N HIS A 476 26.73 -15.89 -44.47
CA HIS A 476 27.82 -15.06 -44.97
C HIS A 476 27.75 -13.60 -44.50
N PRO A 477 28.33 -13.26 -43.33
CA PRO A 477 28.77 -11.90 -43.08
C PRO A 477 30.01 -11.65 -43.96
N THR A 478 29.80 -11.25 -45.22
CA THR A 478 30.91 -10.80 -46.07
C THR A 478 31.46 -9.51 -45.47
N SER A 479 32.70 -9.63 -44.99
CA SER A 479 33.58 -8.60 -44.43
C SER A 479 33.81 -7.41 -45.34
#